data_AF-A0A843BMJ5-F1
#
_entry.id   AF-A0A843BMJ5-F1
#
_cell.length_a   1.000
_cell.length_b   1.000
_cell.length_c   1.000
_cell.angle_alpha   90.00
_cell.angle_beta   90.00
_cell.angle_gamma   90.00
#
_symmetry.space_group_name_H-M   'P 1'
#
loop_
_entity.id
_entity.type
_entity.pdbx_description
1 polymer ?
#
loop_
_entity_poly.entity_id
_entity_poly.type
_entity_poly.pdbx_seq_one_letter_code
_entity_poly.pdbx_strand_id
1 'polypeptide(L)' 'MTKVISLDIGTGFVKACSDIKKVQFPALYAYREAGEWEDQKERIEGTGIDAVKISEYPKSVVMRP' A
#
# COMPACT_ATOMS: atom_id res chain seq x y z
N MET A 1 17.52 -10.68 -19.14
CA MET A 1 18.34 -9.75 -18.33
C MET A 1 17.71 -9.69 -16.94
N THR A 2 18.39 -10.19 -15.91
CA THR A 2 17.85 -10.27 -14.54
C THR A 2 17.96 -8.90 -13.88
N LYS A 3 16.87 -8.40 -13.27
CA LYS A 3 16.89 -7.17 -12.47
C LYS A 3 17.00 -7.53 -11.00
N VAL A 4 18.04 -7.06 -10.33
CA VAL A 4 18.22 -7.21 -8.89
C VAL A 4 17.53 -6.04 -8.20
N ILE A 5 16.64 -6.34 -7.25
CA ILE A 5 15.96 -5.35 -6.41
C ILE A 5 16.24 -5.71 -4.95
N SER A 6 16.81 -4.77 -4.21
CA SER A 6 16.98 -4.86 -2.76
C SER A 6 15.76 -4.24 -2.08
N LEU A 7 15.19 -4.96 -1.12
CA LEU A 7 14.01 -4.54 -0.35
C LEU A 7 14.36 -4.47 1.13
N ASP A 8 14.01 -3.35 1.75
CA ASP A 8 13.97 -3.15 3.20
C ASP A 8 12.51 -2.96 3.61
N ILE A 9 11.94 -3.94 4.31
CA ILE A 9 10.53 -3.96 4.73
C ILE A 9 10.46 -3.55 6.20
N GLY A 10 10.57 -2.24 6.44
CA GLY A 10 10.38 -1.67 7.76
C GLY A 10 8.90 -1.50 8.10
N THR A 11 8.59 -1.46 9.40
CA THR A 11 7.21 -1.30 9.91
C THR A 11 6.62 0.09 9.65
N GLY A 12 7.46 1.10 9.42
CA GLY A 12 7.04 2.45 9.02
C GLY A 12 7.07 2.66 7.50
N PHE A 13 8.13 2.18 6.85
CA PHE A 13 8.38 2.42 5.43
C PHE A 13 8.99 1.19 4.77
N VAL A 14 8.59 0.93 3.54
CA VAL A 14 9.29 0.05 2.62
C VAL A 14 10.23 0.88 1.77
N LYS A 15 11.48 0.43 1.63
CA LYS A 15 12.45 1.00 0.70
C LYS A 15 12.82 -0.04 -0.33
N ALA A 16 12.77 0.33 -1.61
CA ALA A 16 13.20 -0.51 -2.70
C ALA A 16 14.30 0.19 -3.49
N CYS A 17 15.36 -0.54 -3.79
CA CYS A 17 16.51 -0.06 -4.55
C CYS A 17 16.82 -1.04 -5.68
N SER A 18 17.07 -0.52 -6.86
CA SER A 18 17.74 -1.23 -7.94
C SER A 18 18.99 -0.45 -8.38
N ASP A 19 19.68 -0.97 -9.38
CA ASP A 19 20.76 -0.30 -10.12
C ASP A 19 20.38 1.07 -10.71
N ILE A 20 19.11 1.27 -11.08
CA ILE A 20 18.62 2.47 -11.78
C ILE A 20 17.75 3.39 -10.93
N LYS A 21 17.11 2.90 -9.86
CA LYS A 21 16.11 3.69 -9.12
C LYS A 21 16.07 3.33 -7.64
N LYS A 22 15.72 4.33 -6.83
CA LYS A 22 15.40 4.20 -5.40
C LYS A 22 14.01 4.75 -5.15
N VAL A 23 13.20 4.02 -4.38
CA VAL A 23 11.87 4.46 -3.96
C VAL A 23 11.66 4.13 -2.49
N GLN A 24 10.90 4.98 -1.81
CA GLN A 24 10.47 4.79 -0.44
C GLN A 24 8.98 5.12 -0.37
N PHE A 25 8.20 4.29 0.31
CA PHE A 25 6.78 4.51 0.52
C PHE A 25 6.34 3.96 1.89
N PRO A 26 5.24 4.51 2.47
CA PRO A 26 4.71 4.01 3.73
C PRO A 26 4.43 2.51 3.68
N ALA A 27 4.76 1.78 4.75
CA ALA A 27 4.44 0.36 4.87
C ALA A 27 2.97 0.17 5.28
N LEU A 28 2.06 0.59 4.40
CA LEU A 28 0.62 0.59 4.63
C LEU A 28 -0.12 -0.01 3.44
N TYR A 29 -1.23 -0.66 3.75
CA TYR A 29 -2.25 -1.01 2.77
C TYR A 29 -3.63 -0.66 3.35
N ALA A 30 -4.55 -0.28 2.47
CA ALA A 30 -5.89 0.14 2.87
C ALA A 30 -6.96 -0.39 1.94
N TYR A 31 -8.16 -0.53 2.48
CA TYR A 31 -9.38 -0.79 1.74
C TYR A 31 -10.54 0.00 2.35
N ARG A 32 -11.62 0.18 1.59
CA ARG A 32 -12.87 0.72 2.13
C ARG A 32 -13.84 -0.43 2.38
N GLU A 33 -14.57 -0.36 3.48
CA GLU A 33 -15.70 -1.27 3.68
C GLU A 33 -16.77 -0.94 2.65
N ALA A 34 -17.15 -1.95 1.87
CA ALA A 34 -18.24 -1.81 0.90
C ALA A 34 -19.53 -1.42 1.64
N GLY A 35 -20.26 -0.47 1.07
CA GLY A 35 -21.63 -0.19 1.51
C GLY A 35 -22.56 -1.37 1.23
N GLU A 36 -23.77 -1.34 1.80
CA GLU A 36 -24.82 -2.36 1.60
C GLU A 36 -25.20 -2.59 0.12
N TRP A 37 -24.80 -1.68 -0.76
CA TRP A 37 -25.12 -1.66 -2.19
C TRP A 37 -23.89 -1.82 -3.09
N GLU A 38 -22.71 -2.07 -2.52
CA GLU A 38 -21.46 -2.24 -3.26
C GLU A 38 -21.01 -3.71 -3.23
N ASP A 39 -20.75 -4.29 -4.40
CA ASP A 39 -20.08 -5.59 -4.48
C ASP A 39 -18.61 -5.43 -4.08
N GLN A 40 -18.18 -6.14 -3.04
CA GLN A 40 -16.79 -6.12 -2.59
C GLN A 40 -15.90 -6.90 -3.59
N LYS A 41 -15.27 -6.20 -4.53
CA LYS A 41 -14.45 -6.83 -5.60
C LYS A 41 -13.01 -7.14 -5.18
N GLU A 42 -12.38 -6.29 -4.37
CA GLU A 42 -10.99 -6.46 -3.92
C GLU A 42 -10.85 -6.12 -2.43
N ARG A 43 -10.03 -6.89 -1.70
CA ARG A 43 -9.81 -6.68 -0.26
C ARG A 43 -8.78 -5.58 0.03
N ILE A 44 -8.00 -5.13 -0.95
CA ILE A 44 -7.01 -4.05 -0.80
C ILE A 44 -7.19 -3.10 -1.98
N GLU A 45 -7.49 -1.84 -1.70
CA GLU A 45 -7.70 -0.80 -2.72
C GLU A 45 -6.47 0.09 -2.95
N GLY A 46 -5.52 0.10 -2.01
CA GLY A 46 -4.29 0.86 -2.18
C GLY A 46 -3.18 0.49 -1.21
N THR A 47 -1.95 0.84 -1.59
CA THR A 47 -0.74 0.64 -0.79
C THR A 47 0.11 1.91 -0.76
N GLY A 48 1.01 2.03 0.22
CA GLY A 48 1.91 3.18 0.31
C GLY A 48 1.18 4.50 0.48
N ILE A 49 1.46 5.46 -0.41
CA ILE A 49 0.83 6.79 -0.37
C ILE A 49 -0.66 6.71 -0.67
N ASP A 50 -1.10 5.80 -1.51
CA ASP A 50 -2.52 5.69 -1.84
C ASP A 50 -3.33 5.11 -0.68
N ALA A 51 -2.73 4.25 0.15
CA ALA A 51 -3.33 3.83 1.42
C ALA A 51 -3.55 5.01 2.39
N VAL A 52 -2.64 6.00 2.39
CA VAL A 52 -2.81 7.24 3.19
C VAL A 52 -3.98 8.06 2.66
N LYS A 53 -4.12 8.23 1.34
CA LYS A 53 -5.27 8.94 0.76
C LYS A 53 -6.59 8.23 1.04
N ILE A 54 -6.59 6.90 0.98
CA ILE A 54 -7.77 6.09 1.29
C ILE A 54 -8.17 6.26 2.76
N SER A 55 -7.20 6.48 3.67
CA SER A 55 -7.48 6.70 5.09
C SER A 55 -8.35 7.93 5.39
N GLU A 56 -8.46 8.86 4.44
CA GLU A 56 -9.30 10.05 4.56
C GLU A 56 -10.80 9.73 4.40
N TYR A 57 -11.15 8.51 3.94
CA TYR A 57 -12.54 8.11 3.75
C TYR A 57 -13.17 7.55 5.05
N PRO A 58 -14.44 7.87 5.37
CA PRO A 58 -15.09 7.55 6.65
C PRO A 58 -15.25 6.06 7.00
N LYS A 59 -15.03 5.15 6.04
CA LYS A 59 -15.10 3.69 6.21
C LYS A 59 -13.86 2.99 5.65
N SER A 60 -12.71 3.61 5.82
CA SER A 60 -11.43 3.02 5.41
C SER A 60 -10.82 2.21 6.55
N VAL A 61 -10.24 1.07 6.20
CA VAL A 61 -9.42 0.25 7.08
C VAL A 61 -7.99 0.34 6.59
N VAL A 62 -7.08 0.76 7.48
CA VAL A 62 -5.65 0.87 7.21
C VAL A 62 -4.91 -0.14 8.06
N MET A 63 -4.02 -0.92 7.43
CA MET A 63 -3.23 -1.93 8.10
C MET A 63 -1.75 -1.79 7.76
N ARG A 64 -0.93 -2.34 8.64
CA ARG A 64 0.52 -2.53 8.45
C ARG A 64 0.78 -4.01 8.15
N PRO A 65 1.76 -4.31 7.27
CA PRO A 65 2.17 -5.68 6.97
C PRO A 65 2.83 -6.36 8.16
#